data_AF-A0A7S2B728-F1
#
_entry.id   AF-A0A7S2B728-F1
#
_cell.length_a   1.000
_cell.length_b   1.000
_cell.length_c   1.000
_cell.angle_alpha   90.00
_cell.angle_beta   90.00
_cell.angle_gamma   90.00
#
_symmetry.space_group_name_H-M   'P 1'
#
loop_
_entity.id
_entity.type
_entity.pdbx_description
1 polymer ?
#
loop_
_entity_poly.entity_id
_entity_poly.type
_entity_poly.pdbx_seq_one_letter_code
_entity_poly.pdbx_strand_id
1 'polypeptide(L)'
;SDRVKIITLITLDVHARDVVETLIVEKVEGPAVFLWQQQLRFYWDNDTLDTNIGICDYKTKYFYEWVGNTGRLVITPLTDRCYITLTMGLRLFLGGAPAGPAGTGKTETTKDLGR
;
A
#
# COMPACT_ATOMS: atom_id res chain seq x y z
N SER A 1 20.87 4.95 9.77
CA SER A 1 21.04 6.41 9.74
C SER A 1 19.65 7.03 9.77
N ASP A 2 19.38 7.95 10.69
CA ASP A 2 18.07 8.62 10.85
C ASP A 2 17.55 9.26 9.56
N ARG A 3 18.46 9.63 8.65
CA ARG A 3 18.12 10.12 7.32
C ARG A 3 17.22 9.17 6.52
N VAL A 4 17.47 7.85 6.57
CA VAL A 4 16.66 6.86 5.82
C VAL A 4 15.24 6.81 6.36
N LYS A 5 15.09 6.89 7.69
CA LYS A 5 13.78 6.92 8.36
C LYS A 5 12.99 8.16 7.94
N ILE A 6 13.63 9.33 7.95
CA ILE A 6 13.02 10.60 7.54
C ILE A 6 12.56 10.54 6.08
N ILE A 7 13.40 10.04 5.17
CA ILE A 7 13.04 9.90 3.75
C ILE A 7 11.84 8.97 3.58
N THR A 8 11.82 7.84 4.27
CA THR A 8 10.69 6.90 4.23
C THR A 8 9.38 7.55 4.70
N LEU A 9 9.42 8.30 5.80
CA LEU A 9 8.23 9.02 6.29
C LEU A 9 7.76 10.09 5.29
N ILE A 10 8.68 10.88 4.72
CA ILE A 10 8.36 11.89 3.71
C ILE A 10 7.68 11.25 2.49
N THR A 11 8.20 10.11 2.00
CA THR A 11 7.60 9.41 0.85
C THR A 11 6.17 8.98 1.13
N LEU A 12 5.89 8.47 2.34
CA LEU A 12 4.53 8.06 2.74
C LEU A 12 3.60 9.26 2.89
N ASP A 13 4.08 10.34 3.52
CA ASP A 13 3.29 11.56 3.74
C ASP A 13 2.91 12.24 2.42
N VAL A 14 3.84 12.32 1.46
CA VAL A 14 3.57 12.87 0.13
C VAL A 14 2.50 12.05 -0.59
N HIS A 15 2.60 10.72 -0.58
CA HIS A 15 1.58 9.86 -1.15
C HIS A 15 0.22 10.04 -0.47
N ALA A 16 0.17 10.07 0.86
CA ALA A 16 -1.07 10.26 1.61
C ALA A 16 -1.74 11.60 1.28
N ARG A 17 -0.94 12.68 1.16
CA ARG A 17 -1.42 13.99 0.72
C ARG A 17 -2.05 13.92 -0.67
N ASP A 18 -1.37 13.30 -1.63
CA ASP A 18 -1.84 13.21 -3.02
C ASP A 18 -3.15 12.40 -3.10
N VAL A 19 -3.30 11.35 -2.28
CA VAL A 19 -4.56 10.58 -2.13
C VAL A 19 -5.67 11.48 -1.57
N VAL A 20 -5.41 12.20 -0.48
CA VAL A 20 -6.40 13.09 0.13
C VAL A 20 -6.86 14.19 -0.83
N GLU A 21 -5.93 14.81 -1.56
CA GLU A 21 -6.23 15.81 -2.57
C GLU A 21 -7.14 15.24 -3.66
N THR A 22 -6.85 14.03 -4.15
CA THR A 22 -7.69 13.34 -5.14
C THR A 22 -9.11 13.09 -4.61
N LEU A 23 -9.24 12.64 -3.36
CA LEU A 23 -10.56 12.41 -2.74
C LEU A 23 -11.39 13.69 -2.61
N ILE A 24 -10.73 14.83 -2.31
CA ILE A 24 -11.38 16.14 -2.21
C ILE A 24 -11.86 16.61 -3.59
N VAL A 25 -11.00 16.52 -4.61
CA VAL A 25 -11.34 16.94 -5.98
C VAL A 25 -12.51 16.13 -6.54
N GLU A 26 -12.49 14.81 -6.32
CA GLU A 26 -13.54 13.89 -6.77
C GLU A 26 -14.79 13.90 -5.87
N LYS A 27 -14.81 14.71 -4.80
CA LYS A 27 -15.92 14.84 -3.84
C LYS A 27 -16.40 13.48 -3.33
N VAL A 28 -15.46 12.63 -2.92
CA VAL A 28 -15.77 11.27 -2.47
C VAL A 28 -16.51 11.32 -1.14
N GLU A 29 -17.70 10.71 -1.11
CA GLU A 29 -18.52 10.62 0.09
C GLU A 29 -18.63 9.17 0.58
N GLY A 30 -18.17 8.95 1.81
CA GLY A 30 -18.32 7.68 2.52
C GLY A 30 -17.26 6.63 2.18
N PRO A 31 -17.13 5.60 3.03
CA PRO A 31 -16.05 4.62 2.94
C PRO A 31 -16.30 3.55 1.86
N ALA A 32 -17.50 3.43 1.30
CA ALA A 32 -17.81 2.38 0.32
C ALA A 32 -17.32 2.70 -1.10
N VAL A 33 -16.90 3.95 -1.36
CA VAL A 33 -16.51 4.40 -2.69
C VAL A 33 -15.18 3.77 -3.11
N PHE A 34 -15.11 3.35 -4.37
CA PHE A 34 -13.94 2.68 -4.92
C PHE A 34 -12.65 3.50 -4.76
N LEU A 35 -12.70 4.81 -4.94
CA LEU A 35 -11.54 5.70 -4.81
C LEU A 35 -10.87 5.64 -3.42
N TRP A 36 -11.66 5.41 -2.37
CA TRP A 36 -11.15 5.14 -1.02
C TRP A 36 -10.75 3.67 -0.87
N GLN A 37 -11.61 2.76 -1.33
CA GLN A 37 -11.39 1.31 -1.21
C GLN A 37 -10.12 0.83 -1.92
N GLN A 38 -9.69 1.46 -3.01
CA GLN A 38 -8.49 1.09 -3.76
C GLN A 38 -7.17 1.41 -3.04
N GLN A 39 -7.20 2.25 -2.00
CA GLN A 39 -6.01 2.61 -1.23
C GLN A 39 -5.58 1.46 -0.31
N LEU A 40 -4.27 1.31 -0.05
CA LEU A 40 -3.77 0.41 0.99
C LEU A 40 -3.95 1.07 2.37
N ARG A 41 -4.77 0.48 3.23
CA ARG A 41 -5.18 1.08 4.51
C ARG A 41 -4.80 0.21 5.69
N PHE A 42 -4.44 0.87 6.78
CA PHE A 42 -4.04 0.25 8.05
C PHE A 42 -5.01 0.72 9.14
N TYR A 43 -5.61 -0.23 9.85
CA TYR A 43 -6.55 0.02 10.93
C TYR A 43 -6.05 -0.65 12.19
N TRP A 44 -5.80 0.14 13.22
CA TRP A 44 -5.54 -0.37 14.56
C TRP A 44 -6.85 -0.80 15.21
N ASP A 45 -6.93 -2.05 15.63
CA ASP A 45 -8.08 -2.60 16.37
C ASP A 45 -7.72 -2.71 17.86
N ASN A 46 -8.42 -1.93 18.69
CA ASN A 46 -8.18 -1.89 20.13
C ASN A 46 -8.65 -3.16 20.86
N ASP A 47 -9.61 -3.90 20.29
CA ASP A 47 -10.17 -5.08 20.94
C ASP A 47 -9.23 -6.28 20.78
N THR A 48 -8.65 -6.42 19.58
CA THR A 48 -7.71 -7.51 19.26
C THR A 48 -6.24 -7.12 19.49
N LEU A 49 -5.96 -5.84 19.72
CA LEU A 49 -4.60 -5.27 19.81
C LEU A 49 -3.74 -5.58 18.57
N ASP A 50 -4.38 -5.67 17.40
CA ASP A 50 -3.79 -6.01 16.11
C ASP A 50 -3.98 -4.89 15.08
N THR A 51 -3.05 -4.80 14.12
CA THR A 51 -3.18 -3.95 12.94
C THR A 51 -3.79 -4.76 11.79
N ASN A 52 -4.99 -4.35 11.36
CA ASN A 52 -5.64 -4.91 10.18
C ASN A 52 -5.30 -4.09 8.93
N ILE A 53 -4.90 -4.77 7.88
CA ILE A 53 -4.59 -4.19 6.57
C ILE A 53 -5.74 -4.48 5.62
N GLY A 54 -6.16 -3.48 4.86
CA GLY A 54 -7.22 -3.62 3.86
C GLY A 54 -6.90 -2.88 2.57
N ILE A 55 -7.17 -3.52 1.44
CA ILE A 55 -7.14 -2.92 0.11
C ILE A 55 -8.20 -3.59 -0.76
N CYS A 56 -9.07 -2.77 -1.36
CA CYS A 56 -10.32 -3.19 -1.97
C CYS A 56 -11.04 -4.22 -1.07
N ASP A 57 -11.05 -5.44 -1.56
CA ASP A 57 -11.76 -6.59 -1.09
C ASP A 57 -10.85 -7.50 -0.24
N TYR A 58 -9.54 -7.31 -0.33
CA TYR A 58 -8.55 -8.08 0.43
C TYR A 58 -8.36 -7.49 1.84
N LYS A 59 -8.35 -8.36 2.85
CA LYS A 59 -8.08 -8.01 4.25
C LYS A 59 -7.14 -9.05 4.85
N THR A 60 -6.14 -8.59 5.59
CA THR A 60 -5.20 -9.45 6.31
C THR A 60 -4.74 -8.77 7.59
N LYS A 61 -4.22 -9.54 8.54
CA LYS A 61 -3.48 -8.99 9.67
C LYS A 61 -2.08 -8.60 9.25
N TYR A 62 -1.51 -7.60 9.92
CA TYR A 62 -0.07 -7.34 9.83
C TYR A 62 0.69 -8.46 10.52
N PHE A 63 1.80 -8.91 9.93
CA PHE A 63 2.56 -10.06 10.43
C PHE A 63 3.71 -9.70 11.37
N TYR A 64 3.98 -8.41 11.57
CA TYR A 64 4.99 -7.90 12.51
C TYR A 64 6.42 -8.46 12.30
N GLU A 65 6.76 -8.86 11.08
CA GLU A 65 8.13 -9.26 10.76
C GLU A 65 9.07 -8.05 10.86
N TRP A 66 10.21 -8.24 11.53
CA TRP A 66 11.19 -7.17 11.66
C TRP A 66 11.97 -7.00 10.35
N VAL A 67 11.68 -5.92 9.62
CA VAL A 67 12.35 -5.59 8.34
C VAL A 67 13.55 -4.63 8.55
N GLY A 68 13.63 -3.97 9.70
CA GLY A 68 14.61 -2.92 9.98
C GLY A 68 14.33 -1.61 9.23
N ASN A 69 15.28 -0.67 9.28
CA ASN A 69 15.14 0.64 8.64
C ASN A 69 15.52 0.58 7.15
N THR A 70 14.63 -0.01 6.36
CA THR A 70 14.76 -0.09 4.90
C THR A 70 14.09 1.11 4.23
N GLY A 71 14.59 1.49 3.05
CA GLY A 71 13.94 2.53 2.24
C GLY A 71 12.60 2.04 1.70
N ARG A 72 11.65 2.97 1.56
CA ARG A 72 10.35 2.75 0.89
C ARG A 72 10.45 3.06 -0.60
N LEU A 73 9.75 2.29 -1.42
CA LEU A 73 9.57 2.62 -2.83
C LEU A 73 8.65 3.84 -2.96
N VAL A 74 8.92 4.73 -3.93
CA VAL A 74 7.99 5.84 -4.24
C VAL A 74 6.68 5.26 -4.77
N ILE A 75 5.58 5.62 -4.12
CA ILE A 75 4.25 5.14 -4.48
C ILE A 75 3.71 6.04 -5.59
N THR A 76 3.48 5.45 -6.76
CA THR A 76 2.91 6.11 -7.94
C THR A 76 1.57 5.48 -8.28
N PRO A 77 0.74 6.12 -9.13
CA PRO A 77 -0.51 5.51 -9.60
C PRO A 77 -0.33 4.16 -10.32
N LEU A 78 0.88 3.85 -10.82
CA LEU A 78 1.19 2.52 -11.36
C LEU A 78 1.48 1.52 -10.22
N THR A 79 2.23 1.93 -9.21
CA THR A 79 2.51 1.12 -8.00
C THR A 79 1.22 0.72 -7.29
N ASP A 80 0.29 1.67 -7.10
CA ASP A 80 -1.01 1.39 -6.45
C ASP A 80 -1.82 0.34 -7.21
N ARG A 81 -1.87 0.45 -8.55
CA ARG A 81 -2.53 -0.55 -9.38
C ARG A 81 -1.88 -1.93 -9.29
N CYS A 82 -0.55 -1.97 -9.17
CA CYS A 82 0.15 -3.22 -8.90
C CYS A 82 -0.25 -3.80 -7.54
N TYR A 83 -0.36 -2.99 -6.48
CA TYR A 83 -0.80 -3.45 -5.16
C TYR A 83 -2.21 -4.04 -5.18
N ILE A 84 -3.16 -3.38 -5.86
CA ILE A 84 -4.52 -3.90 -6.04
C ILE A 84 -4.50 -5.26 -6.75
N THR A 85 -3.72 -5.38 -7.82
CA THR A 85 -3.65 -6.62 -8.62
C THR A 85 -3.02 -7.76 -7.82
N LEU A 86 -1.93 -7.49 -7.11
CA LEU A 86 -1.24 -8.48 -6.28
C LEU A 86 -2.12 -8.98 -5.13
N THR A 87 -2.78 -8.05 -4.43
CA THR A 87 -3.68 -8.40 -3.30
C THR A 87 -4.96 -9.09 -3.75
N MET A 88 -5.49 -8.77 -4.93
CA MET A 88 -6.59 -9.52 -5.52
C MET A 88 -6.16 -10.95 -5.90
N GLY A 89 -4.95 -11.12 -6.44
CA GLY A 89 -4.36 -12.44 -6.66
C GLY A 89 -4.28 -13.24 -5.37
N LEU A 90 -3.79 -12.63 -4.28
CA LEU A 90 -3.74 -13.26 -2.96
C LEU A 90 -5.14 -13.65 -2.44
N ARG A 91 -6.15 -12.79 -2.59
CA ARG A 91 -7.54 -13.10 -2.21
C ARG A 91 -8.07 -14.34 -2.94
N LEU A 92 -7.65 -14.54 -4.19
CA LEU A 92 -8.08 -15.65 -5.04
C LEU A 92 -7.18 -16.89 -4.94
N PHE A 93 -6.20 -16.91 -4.02
CA PHE A 93 -5.19 -17.96 -3.93
C PHE A 93 -4.39 -18.16 -5.23
N LEU A 94 -4.13 -17.07 -5.95
CA LEU A 94 -3.34 -17.01 -7.18
C LEU A 94 -2.00 -16.32 -6.95
N GLY A 95 -1.03 -16.63 -7.80
CA GLY A 95 0.23 -15.88 -7.88
C GLY A 95 0.06 -14.54 -8.60
N GLY A 96 0.99 -13.62 -8.35
CA GLY A 96 1.08 -12.35 -9.07
C GLY A 96 2.33 -12.31 -9.96
N ALA A 97 2.16 -11.98 -11.24
CA ALA A 97 3.26 -11.84 -12.19
C ALA A 97 3.30 -10.42 -12.79
N PRO A 98 3.90 -9.42 -12.09
CA PRO A 98 4.11 -8.10 -12.66
C PRO A 98 5.03 -8.19 -13.89
N ALA A 99 4.56 -7.68 -15.03
CA ALA A 99 5.30 -7.69 -16.29
C ALA A 99 5.67 -6.27 -16.73
N GLY A 100 6.82 -6.13 -17.41
CA GLY A 100 7.33 -4.84 -17.88
C GLY A 100 8.85 -4.85 -18.13
N PRO A 101 9.42 -3.78 -18.73
CA PRO A 101 10.84 -3.70 -19.06
C PRO A 101 11.78 -3.88 -17.86
N ALA A 102 13.05 -4.21 -18.10
CA ALA A 102 14.05 -4.30 -17.04
C ALA A 102 14.20 -2.95 -16.33
N GLY A 103 14.39 -2.98 -15.00
CA GLY A 103 14.61 -1.76 -14.20
C GLY A 103 13.36 -0.94 -13.85
N THR A 104 12.15 -1.37 -14.24
CA THR A 104 10.90 -0.60 -13.97
C THR A 104 10.27 -0.88 -12.60
N GLY A 105 11.06 -1.27 -11.60
CA GLY A 105 10.58 -1.41 -10.21
C GLY A 105 9.67 -2.61 -9.91
N LYS A 106 9.52 -3.60 -10.82
CA LYS A 106 8.64 -4.77 -10.63
C LYS A 106 8.92 -5.54 -9.33
N THR A 107 10.16 -5.97 -9.15
CA THR A 107 10.59 -6.72 -7.96
C THR A 107 10.51 -5.87 -6.69
N GLU A 108 10.87 -4.59 -6.79
CA GLU A 108 10.84 -3.69 -5.63
C GLU A 108 9.41 -3.34 -5.21
N THR A 109 8.47 -3.30 -6.15
CA THR A 109 7.02 -3.16 -5.86
C THR A 109 6.53 -4.36 -5.04
N THR A 110 6.86 -5.58 -5.47
CA THR A 110 6.47 -6.79 -4.72
C THR A 110 7.12 -6.83 -3.34
N LYS A 111 8.39 -6.44 -3.23
CA LYS A 111 9.08 -6.36 -1.94
C LYS A 111 8.49 -5.30 -1.02
N ASP A 112 8.15 -4.12 -1.53
CA ASP A 112 7.55 -3.04 -0.73
C ASP A 112 6.15 -3.40 -0.20
N LEU A 113 5.35 -4.12 -1.00
CA LEU A 113 4.05 -4.64 -0.57
C LEU A 113 4.15 -5.68 0.55
N GLY A 114 5.20 -6.50 0.53
CA GLY A 114 5.41 -7.56 1.53
C GLY A 114 5.96 -7.09 2.87
N ARG A 115 6.36 -5.81 2.99
CA ARG A 115 6.95 -5.21 4.20
C ARG A 115 5.93 -4.40 4.99
#